data_AF-A0A965PP56-F1
#
_entry.id   AF-A0A965PP56-F1
#
_cell.length_a   1.000
_cell.length_b   1.000
_cell.length_c   1.000
_cell.angle_alpha   90.00
_cell.angle_beta   90.00
_cell.angle_gamma   90.00
#
_symmetry.space_group_name_H-M   'P 1'
#
loop_
_entity.id
_entity.type
_entity.pdbx_description
1 polymer ?
#
loop_
_entity_poly.entity_id
_entity_poly.type
_entity_poly.pdbx_seq_one_letter_code
_entity_poly.pdbx_strand_id
1 'polypeptide(L)'
;MRANAPQATWAIVLDLDPHGGFSIDGVFNSIGWLASKATEPSVRRPAGMASFSLWAEHKDEGQPPHIAQYDSWAARPNWWRDRRDEIGFAWFSMLLFPVGAPPVPMNSAFGGLCVYTAEAFLAPGVRYEGGDCEHVFLHRHMAAAGYQLYINPGSRYIAHWQ
;
A
#
# COMPACT_ATOMS: atom_id res chain seq x y z
N MET A 1 -10.79 15.51 -6.25
CA MET A 1 -10.38 14.86 -7.52
C MET A 1 -11.42 15.06 -8.63
N ARG A 2 -12.67 14.58 -8.51
CA ARG A 2 -13.68 14.70 -9.59
C ARG A 2 -13.87 16.12 -10.16
N ALA A 3 -13.88 17.15 -9.30
CA ALA A 3 -14.04 18.54 -9.75
C ALA A 3 -12.78 19.15 -10.40
N ASN A 4 -11.59 18.67 -10.04
CA ASN A 4 -10.31 19.32 -10.39
C ASN A 4 -9.48 18.52 -11.41
N ALA A 5 -9.71 17.22 -11.52
CA ALA A 5 -8.99 16.30 -12.40
C ALA A 5 -9.92 15.16 -12.89
N PRO A 6 -11.00 15.49 -13.63
CA PRO A 6 -12.00 14.51 -14.06
C PRO A 6 -11.47 13.45 -15.03
N GLN A 7 -10.35 13.73 -15.71
CA GLN A 7 -9.71 12.85 -16.69
C GLN A 7 -8.55 12.03 -16.10
N ALA A 8 -8.32 12.12 -14.78
CA ALA A 8 -7.24 11.37 -14.15
C ALA A 8 -7.55 9.87 -14.14
N THR A 9 -6.64 9.06 -14.68
CA THR A 9 -6.72 7.59 -14.66
C THR A 9 -6.25 7.01 -13.34
N TRP A 10 -5.32 7.69 -12.68
CA TRP A 10 -4.66 7.22 -11.47
C TRP A 10 -4.81 8.25 -10.35
N ALA A 11 -4.97 7.76 -9.12
CA ALA A 11 -4.81 8.55 -7.91
C ALA A 11 -3.58 8.00 -7.17
N ILE A 12 -2.57 8.85 -6.97
CA ILE A 12 -1.39 8.46 -6.19
C ILE A 12 -1.49 9.16 -4.85
N VAL A 13 -1.46 8.38 -3.78
CA VAL A 13 -1.45 8.88 -2.41
C VAL A 13 -0.07 8.58 -1.84
N LEU A 14 0.53 9.59 -1.20
CA LEU A 14 1.89 9.59 -0.70
C LEU A 14 1.89 10.22 0.69
N ASP A 15 2.45 9.52 1.68
CA ASP A 15 2.82 10.14 2.95
C ASP A 15 4.03 11.05 2.74
N LEU A 16 3.97 12.23 3.36
CA LEU A 16 4.95 13.30 3.19
C LEU A 16 6.15 13.24 4.16
N ASP A 17 6.32 12.12 4.85
CA ASP A 17 7.53 11.76 5.59
C ASP A 17 8.48 10.74 4.89
N PRO A 18 8.67 10.75 3.55
CA PRO A 18 9.60 9.85 2.86
C PRO A 18 11.02 10.41 2.97
N HIS A 19 11.59 10.36 4.16
CA HIS A 19 12.94 10.90 4.41
C HIS A 19 13.99 10.28 3.47
N GLY A 20 13.84 8.99 3.13
CA GLY A 20 14.70 8.28 2.18
C GLY A 20 14.15 8.23 0.75
N GLY A 21 13.02 8.88 0.49
CA GLY A 21 12.35 8.92 -0.80
C GLY A 21 11.51 7.68 -1.13
N PHE A 22 11.04 7.61 -2.38
CA PHE A 22 10.31 6.49 -2.95
C PHE A 22 10.80 6.18 -4.37
N SER A 23 10.60 4.95 -4.85
CA SER A 23 11.03 4.54 -6.19
C SER A 23 10.04 5.01 -7.26
N ILE A 24 10.48 5.92 -8.13
CA ILE A 24 9.69 6.37 -9.30
C ILE A 24 9.42 5.19 -10.24
N ASP A 25 10.41 4.34 -10.49
CA ASP A 25 10.24 3.11 -11.27
C ASP A 25 9.22 2.16 -10.63
N GLY A 26 9.13 2.17 -9.30
CA GLY A 26 8.12 1.44 -8.54
C GLY A 26 6.70 1.93 -8.82
N VAL A 27 6.51 3.24 -8.95
CA VAL A 27 5.23 3.85 -9.35
C VAL A 27 4.86 3.43 -10.78
N PHE A 28 5.79 3.53 -11.73
CA PHE A 28 5.54 3.09 -13.11
C PHE A 28 5.28 1.59 -13.19
N ASN A 29 6.04 0.78 -12.46
CA ASN A 29 5.84 -0.66 -12.38
C ASN A 29 4.45 -1.00 -11.79
N SER A 30 4.00 -0.24 -10.79
CA SER A 30 2.66 -0.39 -10.22
C SER A 30 1.57 -0.11 -11.24
N ILE A 31 1.71 0.94 -12.05
CA ILE A 31 0.79 1.25 -13.16
C ILE A 31 0.77 0.10 -14.18
N GLY A 32 1.93 -0.42 -14.57
CA GLY A 32 2.04 -1.55 -15.50
C GLY A 32 1.35 -2.81 -14.96
N TRP A 33 1.53 -3.12 -13.68
CA TRP A 33 0.85 -4.23 -13.02
C TRP A 33 -0.66 -4.03 -12.95
N LEU A 34 -1.15 -2.82 -12.64
CA LEU A 34 -2.59 -2.54 -12.62
C LEU A 34 -3.21 -2.74 -14.01
N ALA A 35 -2.53 -2.28 -15.06
CA ALA A 35 -2.97 -2.48 -16.44
C ALA A 35 -3.01 -3.98 -16.82
N SER A 36 -1.99 -4.75 -16.43
CA SER A 36 -1.95 -6.20 -16.63
C SER A 36 -3.05 -6.92 -15.84
N LYS A 37 -3.26 -6.55 -14.57
CA LYS A 37 -4.29 -7.17 -13.72
C LYS A 37 -5.71 -6.85 -14.19
N ALA A 38 -5.91 -5.74 -14.89
CA ALA A 38 -7.21 -5.38 -15.45
C ALA A 38 -7.65 -6.30 -16.60
N THR A 39 -6.72 -7.02 -17.24
CA THR A 39 -7.03 -7.98 -18.32
C THR A 39 -7.14 -9.42 -17.82
N GLU A 40 -6.73 -9.70 -16.57
CA GLU A 40 -6.81 -11.01 -15.97
C GLU A 40 -8.24 -11.35 -15.51
N PRO A 41 -8.74 -12.58 -15.75
CA PRO A 41 -10.00 -13.03 -15.18
C PRO A 41 -9.94 -13.02 -13.65
N SER A 42 -10.77 -12.20 -13.01
CA SER A 42 -10.81 -12.11 -11.55
C SER A 42 -12.21 -11.74 -11.06
N VAL A 43 -12.54 -12.16 -9.83
CA VAL A 43 -13.81 -11.80 -9.16
C VAL A 43 -13.85 -10.31 -8.83
N ARG A 44 -12.68 -9.69 -8.63
CA ARG A 44 -12.53 -8.29 -8.22
C ARG A 44 -11.55 -7.58 -9.12
N ARG A 45 -11.93 -6.40 -9.58
CA ARG A 45 -11.09 -5.55 -10.44
C ARG A 45 -9.92 -4.96 -9.63
N PRO A 46 -8.74 -4.70 -10.23
CA PRO A 46 -7.63 -4.14 -9.47
C PRO A 46 -7.94 -2.71 -8.97
N ALA A 47 -7.76 -2.50 -7.66
CA ALA A 47 -7.99 -1.23 -6.98
C ALA A 47 -6.74 -0.35 -7.01
N GLY A 48 -5.61 -0.94 -6.62
CA GLY A 48 -4.36 -0.22 -6.40
C GLY A 48 -3.21 -1.13 -6.00
N MET A 49 -2.03 -0.52 -5.94
CA MET A 49 -0.73 -1.13 -5.63
C MET A 49 -0.06 -0.30 -4.54
N ALA A 50 -0.04 -0.84 -3.33
CA ALA A 50 0.70 -0.29 -2.21
C ALA A 50 2.21 -0.55 -2.38
N SER A 51 3.02 0.38 -1.90
CA SER A 51 4.46 0.18 -1.79
C SER A 51 4.79 -0.85 -0.70
N PHE A 52 5.94 -1.48 -0.89
CA PHE A 52 6.59 -2.31 0.10
C PHE A 52 7.73 -1.52 0.73
N SER A 53 7.63 -1.25 2.02
CA SER A 53 8.25 -0.05 2.57
C SER A 53 9.06 -0.35 3.80
N LEU A 54 10.24 0.27 3.86
CA LEU A 54 11.17 0.05 4.96
C LEU A 54 11.24 1.29 5.82
N TRP A 55 11.19 1.07 7.12
CA TRP A 55 11.57 2.03 8.12
C TRP A 55 13.01 1.74 8.53
N ALA A 56 13.85 2.77 8.58
CA ALA A 56 15.23 2.70 9.02
C ALA A 56 15.48 3.65 10.20
N GLU A 57 15.94 3.10 11.33
CA GLU A 57 16.26 3.85 12.54
C GLU A 57 17.74 3.67 12.90
N HIS A 58 18.46 4.78 13.13
CA HIS A 58 19.84 4.77 13.58
C HIS A 58 19.86 5.11 15.08
N LYS A 59 19.94 4.09 15.93
CA LYS A 59 19.95 4.28 17.40
C LYS A 59 21.32 4.68 17.94
N ASP A 60 22.37 4.09 17.38
CA ASP A 60 23.74 4.25 17.84
C ASP A 60 24.68 4.60 16.67
N GLU A 61 25.60 5.53 16.90
CA GLU A 61 26.61 5.92 15.92
C GLU A 61 27.54 4.71 15.62
N GLY A 62 27.68 4.38 14.34
CA GLY A 62 28.53 3.28 13.86
C GLY A 62 27.88 1.89 13.84
N GLN A 63 26.63 1.73 14.29
CA GLN A 63 25.86 0.49 14.13
C GLN A 63 25.01 0.53 12.84
N PRO A 64 24.74 -0.64 12.22
CA PRO A 64 23.81 -0.69 11.09
C PRO A 64 22.39 -0.27 11.56
N PRO A 65 21.60 0.36 10.68
CA PRO A 65 20.26 0.78 11.03
C PRO A 65 19.37 -0.42 11.38
N HIS A 66 18.48 -0.21 12.35
CA HIS A 66 17.35 -1.11 12.57
C HIS A 66 16.38 -0.94 11.41
N ILE A 67 16.01 -2.06 10.78
CA ILE A 67 15.09 -2.07 9.65
C ILE A 67 13.81 -2.80 10.05
N ALA A 68 12.66 -2.18 9.81
CA ALA A 68 11.36 -2.83 9.90
C ALA A 68 10.47 -2.43 8.72
N GLN A 69 9.28 -3.04 8.61
CA GLN A 69 8.28 -2.56 7.66
C GLN A 69 7.65 -1.26 8.13
N TYR A 70 7.64 -0.25 7.27
CA TYR A 70 6.90 0.97 7.50
C TYR A 70 5.40 0.73 7.33
N ASP A 71 4.58 1.40 8.15
CA ASP A 71 3.11 1.35 8.08
C ASP A 71 2.53 -0.09 8.08
N SER A 72 3.08 -0.93 8.96
CA SER A 72 2.56 -2.28 9.21
C SER A 72 1.12 -2.26 9.74
N TRP A 73 0.65 -1.14 10.29
CA TRP A 73 -0.72 -0.93 10.76
C TRP A 73 -1.77 -1.04 9.67
N ALA A 74 -1.46 -0.59 8.45
CA ALA A 74 -2.36 -0.73 7.31
C ALA A 74 -2.44 -2.18 6.78
N ALA A 75 -1.51 -3.06 7.15
CA ALA A 75 -1.37 -4.38 6.55
C ALA A 75 -2.48 -5.35 6.99
N ARG A 76 -3.17 -5.92 6.01
CA ARG A 76 -4.23 -6.92 6.17
C ARG A 76 -4.11 -7.91 5.01
N PRO A 77 -3.48 -9.08 5.19
CA PRO A 77 -3.34 -10.06 4.12
C PRO A 77 -4.70 -10.58 3.62
N ASN A 78 -5.49 -11.16 4.51
CA ASN A 78 -6.79 -11.77 4.15
C ASN A 78 -7.85 -11.66 5.27
N TRP A 79 -7.63 -10.84 6.29
CA TRP A 79 -8.62 -10.49 7.33
C TRP A 79 -8.87 -8.98 7.34
N TRP A 80 -9.98 -8.50 7.90
CA TRP A 80 -10.22 -7.05 8.07
C TRP A 80 -9.97 -6.57 9.48
N ARG A 81 -10.28 -7.43 10.46
CA ARG A 81 -10.13 -7.15 11.88
C ARG A 81 -8.67 -6.91 12.21
N ASP A 82 -8.40 -5.92 13.02
CA ASP A 82 -7.09 -5.73 13.62
C ASP A 82 -6.73 -6.93 14.53
N ARG A 83 -5.56 -7.54 14.30
CA ARG A 83 -5.08 -8.74 15.00
C ARG A 83 -3.76 -8.52 15.73
N ARG A 84 -3.32 -7.27 15.89
CA ARG A 84 -2.01 -6.94 16.50
C ARG A 84 -1.82 -7.62 17.84
N ASP A 85 -2.85 -7.64 18.68
CA ASP A 85 -2.78 -8.24 20.01
C ASP A 85 -2.79 -9.78 20.00
N GLU A 86 -3.13 -10.40 18.86
CA GLU A 86 -3.15 -11.86 18.71
C GLU A 86 -1.89 -12.42 18.06
N ILE A 87 -1.37 -11.74 17.03
CA ILE A 87 -0.26 -12.25 16.20
C ILE A 87 0.99 -11.36 16.25
N GLY A 88 0.91 -10.21 16.93
CA GLY A 88 1.96 -9.20 16.93
C GLY A 88 2.19 -8.56 15.55
N PHE A 89 3.27 -7.77 15.46
CA PHE A 89 3.72 -7.14 14.21
C PHE A 89 5.03 -7.67 13.66
N ALA A 90 5.76 -8.46 14.46
CA ALA A 90 7.08 -8.95 14.07
C ALA A 90 7.04 -9.72 12.75
N TRP A 91 5.95 -10.46 12.49
CA TRP A 91 5.77 -11.22 11.25
C TRP A 91 5.85 -10.35 9.99
N PHE A 92 5.30 -9.14 10.00
CA PHE A 92 5.29 -8.28 8.82
C PHE A 92 6.69 -7.74 8.54
N SER A 93 7.45 -7.42 9.61
CA SER A 93 8.85 -7.02 9.48
C SER A 93 9.76 -8.13 8.95
N MET A 94 9.38 -9.40 9.13
CA MET A 94 10.06 -10.56 8.54
C MET A 94 9.60 -10.90 7.12
N LEU A 95 8.51 -10.28 6.65
CA LEU A 95 7.98 -10.53 5.32
C LEU A 95 8.78 -9.73 4.29
N LEU A 96 9.83 -10.33 3.74
CA LEU A 96 10.68 -9.72 2.73
C LEU A 96 10.39 -10.29 1.34
N PHE A 97 9.57 -9.59 0.57
CA PHE A 97 9.34 -9.99 -0.82
C PHE A 97 10.59 -9.74 -1.68
N PRO A 98 10.98 -10.69 -2.53
CA PRO A 98 12.02 -10.46 -3.53
C PRO A 98 11.62 -9.26 -4.41
N VAL A 99 12.58 -8.35 -4.63
CA VAL A 99 12.38 -7.24 -5.57
C VAL A 99 12.04 -7.82 -6.94
N GLY A 100 10.99 -7.30 -7.57
CA GLY A 100 10.51 -7.77 -8.87
C GLY A 100 9.57 -8.98 -8.82
N ALA A 101 9.27 -9.53 -7.64
CA ALA A 101 8.23 -10.55 -7.50
C ALA A 101 6.85 -9.99 -7.93
N PRO A 102 5.91 -10.86 -8.38
CA PRO A 102 4.56 -10.44 -8.72
C PRO A 102 3.84 -9.75 -7.55
N PRO A 103 2.88 -8.85 -7.82
CA PRO A 103 2.08 -8.23 -6.77
C PRO A 103 1.31 -9.25 -5.95
N VAL A 104 1.29 -9.05 -4.63
CA VAL A 104 0.63 -9.95 -3.68
C VAL A 104 -0.72 -9.36 -3.29
N PRO A 105 -1.84 -10.09 -3.44
CA PRO A 105 -3.15 -9.58 -3.07
C PRO A 105 -3.24 -9.38 -1.56
N MET A 106 -3.82 -8.25 -1.16
CA MET A 106 -4.02 -7.86 0.23
C MET A 106 -5.45 -7.35 0.41
N ASN A 107 -6.06 -7.56 1.58
CA ASN A 107 -7.25 -6.79 1.96
C ASN A 107 -6.88 -5.32 2.15
N SER A 108 -5.74 -5.01 2.76
CA SER A 108 -5.23 -3.64 2.96
C SER A 108 -3.71 -3.63 3.07
N ALA A 109 -3.08 -2.59 2.54
CA ALA A 109 -1.67 -2.25 2.64
C ALA A 109 -1.51 -0.79 2.17
N PHE A 110 -0.55 -0.03 2.68
CA PHE A 110 -0.27 1.30 2.14
C PHE A 110 1.23 1.55 2.05
N GLY A 111 1.96 1.45 3.17
CA GLY A 111 3.43 1.52 3.12
C GLY A 111 3.93 2.93 2.76
N GLY A 112 3.18 3.98 3.03
CA GLY A 112 3.56 5.36 2.73
C GLY A 112 3.38 5.78 1.27
N LEU A 113 3.11 4.87 0.32
CA LEU A 113 2.73 5.23 -1.05
C LEU A 113 1.77 4.19 -1.63
N CYS A 114 0.67 4.62 -2.24
CA CYS A 114 -0.17 3.72 -3.03
C CYS A 114 -0.64 4.36 -4.33
N VAL A 115 -0.54 3.59 -5.41
CA VAL A 115 -1.08 3.93 -6.73
C VAL A 115 -2.44 3.26 -6.88
N TYR A 116 -3.51 4.05 -6.94
CA TYR A 116 -4.86 3.55 -7.17
C TYR A 116 -5.34 3.85 -8.59
N THR A 117 -6.25 3.01 -9.11
CA THR A 117 -7.10 3.44 -10.22
C THR A 117 -8.02 4.54 -9.72
N ALA A 118 -8.20 5.61 -10.51
CA ALA A 118 -9.12 6.68 -10.16
C ALA A 118 -10.55 6.16 -10.02
N GLU A 119 -10.90 5.12 -10.79
CA GLU A 119 -12.18 4.44 -10.72
C GLU A 119 -12.45 3.84 -9.34
N ALA A 120 -11.51 3.02 -8.81
CA ALA A 120 -11.65 2.42 -7.49
C ALA A 120 -11.60 3.47 -6.37
N PHE A 121 -10.68 4.43 -6.48
CA PHE A 121 -10.50 5.50 -5.49
C PHE A 121 -11.72 6.41 -5.35
N LEU A 122 -12.49 6.58 -6.42
CA LEU A 122 -13.67 7.44 -6.45
C LEU A 122 -14.99 6.66 -6.52
N ALA A 123 -14.96 5.34 -6.38
CA ALA A 123 -16.16 4.53 -6.45
C ALA A 123 -17.19 4.96 -5.39
N PRO A 124 -18.50 4.88 -5.69
CA PRO A 124 -19.54 5.28 -4.73
C PRO A 124 -19.38 4.57 -3.38
N GLY A 125 -19.40 5.35 -2.29
CA GLY A 125 -19.22 4.83 -0.93
C GLY A 125 -17.76 4.69 -0.48
N VAL A 126 -16.78 4.75 -1.38
CA VAL A 126 -15.35 4.73 -1.04
C VAL A 126 -14.93 6.08 -0.44
N ARG A 127 -14.41 6.02 0.78
CA ARG A 127 -13.92 7.19 1.53
C ARG A 127 -12.97 6.75 2.64
N TYR A 128 -12.08 7.65 3.01
CA TYR A 128 -11.34 7.58 4.27
C TYR A 128 -12.28 7.78 5.44
N GLU A 129 -12.07 7.03 6.51
CA GLU A 129 -12.79 7.15 7.78
C GLU A 129 -11.82 6.87 8.94
N GLY A 130 -12.08 7.48 10.10
CA GLY A 130 -11.32 7.20 11.32
C GLY A 130 -11.82 5.95 12.06
N GLY A 131 -11.02 5.45 13.01
CA GLY A 131 -11.40 4.41 13.99
C GLY A 131 -10.31 3.36 14.22
N ASP A 132 -9.87 2.71 13.13
CA ASP A 132 -8.63 1.93 13.01
C ASP A 132 -7.64 2.80 12.22
N CYS A 133 -6.72 2.22 11.46
CA CYS A 133 -5.99 2.88 10.39
C CYS A 133 -6.95 3.26 9.24
N GLU A 134 -6.92 4.52 8.83
CA GLU A 134 -7.79 5.13 7.81
C GLU A 134 -7.68 4.44 6.45
N HIS A 135 -6.50 3.90 6.12
CA HIS A 135 -6.28 3.09 4.92
C HIS A 135 -7.11 1.80 4.93
N VAL A 136 -7.26 1.15 6.10
CA VAL A 136 -8.01 -0.10 6.21
C VAL A 136 -9.47 0.11 5.84
N PHE A 137 -10.08 1.22 6.27
CA PHE A 137 -11.45 1.55 5.91
C PHE A 137 -11.60 1.89 4.43
N LEU A 138 -10.67 2.68 3.87
CA LEU A 138 -10.67 2.97 2.45
C LEU A 138 -10.66 1.67 1.62
N HIS A 139 -9.74 0.76 1.92
CA HIS A 139 -9.59 -0.50 1.20
C HIS A 139 -10.77 -1.44 1.41
N ARG A 140 -11.38 -1.42 2.60
CA ARG A 140 -12.60 -2.18 2.88
C ARG A 140 -13.77 -1.69 2.02
N HIS A 141 -13.93 -0.38 1.86
CA HIS A 141 -14.94 0.17 0.96
C HIS A 141 -14.66 -0.19 -0.51
N MET A 142 -13.41 -0.12 -0.95
CA MET A 142 -13.02 -0.59 -2.30
C MET A 142 -13.34 -2.08 -2.50
N ALA A 143 -13.04 -2.92 -1.51
CA ALA A 143 -13.35 -4.35 -1.55
C ALA A 143 -14.85 -4.64 -1.62
N ALA A 144 -15.66 -3.88 -0.87
CA ALA A 144 -17.12 -3.96 -0.92
C ALA A 144 -17.67 -3.50 -2.29
N ALA A 145 -16.99 -2.56 -2.95
CA ALA A 145 -17.30 -2.12 -4.32
C ALA A 145 -16.74 -3.06 -5.41
N GLY A 146 -16.18 -4.21 -5.04
CA GLY A 146 -15.70 -5.22 -5.99
C GLY A 146 -14.29 -4.99 -6.50
N TYR A 147 -13.44 -4.27 -5.77
CA TYR A 147 -12.04 -4.05 -6.13
C TYR A 147 -11.05 -4.80 -5.23
N GLN A 148 -9.84 -5.07 -5.72
CA GLN A 148 -8.78 -5.80 -5.03
C GLN A 148 -7.52 -4.96 -4.90
N LEU A 149 -7.02 -4.82 -3.68
CA LEU A 149 -5.72 -4.18 -3.43
C LEU A 149 -4.58 -5.20 -3.53
N TYR A 150 -3.41 -4.71 -3.90
CA TYR A 150 -2.18 -5.49 -3.92
C TYR A 150 -1.07 -4.70 -3.24
N ILE A 151 -0.07 -5.42 -2.72
CA ILE A 151 1.24 -4.84 -2.44
C ILE A 151 2.16 -5.16 -3.61
N ASN A 152 2.93 -4.18 -4.07
CA ASN A 152 3.91 -4.34 -5.14
C ASN A 152 5.33 -4.43 -4.57
N PRO A 153 5.97 -5.62 -4.57
CA PRO A 153 7.37 -5.78 -4.13
C PRO A 153 8.39 -4.91 -4.87
N GLY A 154 8.08 -4.43 -6.08
CA GLY A 154 8.93 -3.51 -6.85
C GLY A 154 8.75 -2.03 -6.49
N SER A 155 7.66 -1.66 -5.80
CA SER A 155 7.40 -0.29 -5.35
C SER A 155 7.94 -0.07 -3.96
N ARG A 156 8.90 0.85 -3.80
CA ARG A 156 9.66 1.03 -2.55
C ARG A 156 9.48 2.44 -2.02
N TYR A 157 9.44 2.53 -0.70
CA TYR A 157 9.36 3.77 0.06
C TYR A 157 10.21 3.61 1.32
N ILE A 158 10.96 4.64 1.69
CA ILE A 158 11.86 4.62 2.85
C ILE A 158 11.53 5.78 3.79
N ALA A 159 11.12 5.44 5.02
CA ALA A 159 10.93 6.38 6.12
C ALA A 159 12.13 6.32 7.08
N HIS A 160 12.47 7.48 7.66
CA HIS A 160 13.42 7.59 8.76
C HIS A 160 12.70 8.28 9.92
N TRP A 161 12.96 7.85 11.16
CA TRP A 161 12.69 8.68 12.33
C TRP A 161 14.03 9.13 12.91
N GLN A 162 14.13 10.42 13.22
CA GLN A 162 15.25 11.04 13.92
C GLN A 162 14.86 11.26 15.38
#